data_AF-A0A1Q7WZK8-F1
#
_entry.id   AF-A0A1Q7WZK8-F1
#
_cell.length_a   1.000
_cell.length_b   1.000
_cell.length_c   1.000
_cell.angle_alpha   90.00
_cell.angle_beta   90.00
_cell.angle_gamma   90.00
#
_symmetry.space_group_name_H-M   'P 1'
#
loop_
_entity.id
_entity.type
_entity.pdbx_description
1 polymer ?
#
loop_
_entity_poly.entity_id
_entity_poly.type
_entity_poly.pdbx_seq_one_letter_code
_entity_poly.pdbx_strand_id
1 'polypeptide(L)'
;MLKRRSVQDERGFTLVEVMVAVVLLIVGVLGVVTMVTGANAQTAVTKSREGATNLSREVIDAARGVDYDSLTGSGVVAALQAEPGLADSDPTLAGWQINRRGIVYTIASLPICVVDAQADGYGAHPAPSDPAAPSYCSGQTTGTADPNPDDFRRMDVSITWSTENHDYSLRETTLIINPSGGIGPTVKSLCRVQNATDATCPAPGTLTGLVPSASPQTTTVNFLALTSVADTTTWTVNDGSNPVDVNTSNASAPIGSAWNYVWNIGIPQPESSYSCSTTVNWELDGNYVVSTQAVSGIGSSGVAGQSKPYTVTLNRNKPYRVCGLAGGFDQMLAPQPAGHPTAVDLEWSQNQERDVIGYRVYRVKGGADSNDVLVCDTTLPNDYPYSQGSCVCTSQTSCLDLNPRNTSSTVTYRVTAVDRDDTGNPRDSDVPYQTTIDVDQSSNTPPAFGAGNVTVTISGGQPVIAWPAASDSDGIRYYRIYRDGTAYTDRYNQVPASQLSYTDPSPSAGGDTYWVTAVDSRYDESQPVQAVVSP
;
A
#
# COMPACT_ATOMS: atom_id res chain seq x y z
N MET A 1 -37.78 -104.68 9.82
CA MET A 1 -38.49 -103.74 8.94
C MET A 1 -38.53 -102.40 9.65
N LEU A 2 -38.05 -101.33 9.00
CA LEU A 2 -38.32 -99.90 9.25
C LEU A 2 -37.97 -99.32 10.65
N LYS A 3 -37.62 -98.05 10.83
CA LYS A 3 -37.01 -96.98 10.03
C LYS A 3 -36.78 -95.89 11.09
N ARG A 4 -35.52 -95.53 11.37
CA ARG A 4 -35.18 -94.36 12.20
C ARG A 4 -35.74 -93.10 11.54
N ARG A 5 -36.43 -92.25 12.30
CA ARG A 5 -36.44 -90.80 12.05
C ARG A 5 -36.34 -90.05 13.37
N SER A 6 -35.13 -89.55 13.56
CA SER A 6 -34.66 -88.45 14.40
C SER A 6 -35.74 -87.40 14.72
N VAL A 7 -36.10 -87.29 16.00
CA VAL A 7 -36.60 -86.05 16.60
C VAL A 7 -35.37 -85.33 17.14
N GLN A 8 -35.20 -84.08 16.73
CA GLN A 8 -34.03 -83.24 16.96
C GLN A 8 -33.76 -83.07 18.45
N ASP A 9 -32.50 -83.29 18.82
CA ASP A 9 -31.93 -83.07 20.14
C ASP A 9 -31.87 -81.55 20.37
N GLU A 10 -32.85 -80.97 21.09
CA GLU A 10 -32.70 -79.64 21.67
C GLU A 10 -31.69 -79.74 22.82
N ARG A 11 -30.40 -79.71 22.47
CA ARG A 11 -29.32 -79.59 23.44
C ARG A 11 -29.31 -78.17 23.98
N GLY A 12 -29.94 -77.96 25.12
CA GLY A 12 -29.72 -76.77 25.95
C GLY A 12 -28.25 -76.69 26.35
N PHE A 13 -27.66 -75.50 26.22
CA PHE A 13 -26.26 -75.24 26.58
C PHE A 13 -26.00 -75.58 28.06
N THR A 14 -24.89 -76.28 28.32
CA THR A 14 -24.50 -76.59 29.70
C THR A 14 -23.91 -75.35 30.38
N LEU A 15 -24.06 -75.22 31.70
CA LEU A 15 -23.54 -74.07 32.47
C LEU A 15 -22.04 -73.85 32.25
N VAL A 16 -21.27 -74.93 32.07
CA VAL A 16 -19.83 -74.88 31.76
C VAL A 16 -19.58 -74.22 30.40
N GLU A 17 -20.38 -74.52 29.40
CA GLU A 17 -20.28 -73.97 28.04
C GLU A 17 -20.57 -72.46 28.03
N VAL A 18 -21.56 -72.02 28.81
CA VAL A 18 -21.86 -70.60 29.03
C VAL A 18 -20.72 -69.89 29.78
N MET A 19 -20.15 -70.52 30.82
CA MET A 19 -19.02 -69.94 31.55
C MET A 19 -17.77 -69.81 30.67
N VAL A 20 -17.45 -70.82 29.85
CA VAL A 20 -16.32 -70.77 28.92
C VAL A 20 -16.56 -69.69 27.85
N ALA A 21 -17.78 -69.61 27.30
CA ALA A 21 -18.14 -68.57 26.34
C ALA A 21 -17.97 -67.17 26.94
N VAL A 22 -18.42 -66.94 28.18
CA VAL A 22 -18.25 -65.65 28.87
C VAL A 22 -16.78 -65.31 29.09
N VAL A 23 -15.94 -66.26 29.52
CA VAL A 23 -14.49 -66.02 29.70
C VAL A 23 -13.81 -65.66 28.39
N LEU A 24 -14.10 -66.38 27.30
CA LEU A 24 -13.55 -66.07 25.98
C LEU A 24 -14.01 -64.69 25.48
N LEU A 25 -15.26 -64.32 25.75
CA LEU A 25 -15.81 -63.02 25.40
C LEU A 25 -15.14 -61.89 26.20
N ILE A 26 -14.92 -62.09 27.50
CA ILE A 26 -14.20 -61.12 28.36
C ILE A 26 -12.76 -60.95 27.86
N VAL A 27 -12.02 -62.03 27.61
CA VAL A 27 -10.64 -61.96 27.10
C VAL A 27 -10.60 -61.28 25.73
N GLY A 28 -11.54 -61.60 24.84
CA GLY A 28 -11.68 -60.97 23.53
C GLY A 28 -11.94 -59.46 23.63
N VAL A 29 -12.86 -59.04 24.51
CA VAL A 29 -13.18 -57.61 24.74
C VAL A 29 -11.98 -56.88 25.35
N LEU A 30 -11.31 -57.46 26.34
CA LEU A 30 -10.08 -56.88 26.92
C LEU A 30 -8.98 -56.72 25.85
N GLY A 31 -8.79 -57.72 24.99
CA GLY A 31 -7.81 -57.64 23.89
C GLY A 31 -8.15 -56.54 22.87
N VAL A 32 -9.42 -56.34 22.54
CA VAL A 32 -9.84 -55.25 21.65
C VAL A 32 -9.66 -53.89 22.32
N VAL A 33 -10.04 -53.75 23.60
CA VAL A 33 -9.90 -52.48 24.34
C VAL A 33 -8.44 -52.06 24.47
N THR A 34 -7.52 -52.99 24.75
CA THR A 34 -6.08 -52.67 24.81
C THR A 34 -5.54 -52.28 23.44
N MET A 35 -5.97 -52.95 22.36
CA MET A 35 -5.58 -52.58 21.00
C MET A 35 -6.10 -51.19 20.61
N VAL A 36 -7.35 -50.87 20.90
CA VAL A 36 -7.95 -49.55 20.63
C VAL A 36 -7.25 -48.47 21.43
N THR A 37 -6.94 -48.73 22.70
CA THR A 37 -6.21 -47.77 23.55
C THR A 37 -4.80 -47.52 23.01
N GLY A 38 -4.07 -48.58 22.63
CA GLY A 38 -2.76 -48.45 22.00
C GLY A 38 -2.80 -47.71 20.66
N ALA A 39 -3.81 -47.97 19.83
CA ALA A 39 -4.00 -47.28 18.56
C ALA A 39 -4.32 -45.78 18.75
N ASN A 40 -5.13 -45.45 19.76
CA ASN A 40 -5.45 -44.06 20.10
C ASN A 40 -4.22 -43.32 20.64
N ALA A 41 -3.42 -43.95 21.51
CA ALA A 41 -2.16 -43.38 22.01
C ALA A 41 -1.17 -43.10 20.87
N GLN A 42 -0.99 -44.05 19.94
CA GLN A 42 -0.13 -43.86 18.78
C GLN A 42 -0.64 -42.74 17.84
N THR A 43 -1.96 -42.62 17.71
CA THR A 43 -2.59 -41.54 16.95
C THR A 43 -2.35 -40.18 17.62
N ALA A 44 -2.45 -40.10 18.95
CA ALA A 44 -2.16 -38.88 19.71
C ALA A 44 -0.69 -38.45 19.55
N VAL A 45 0.26 -39.39 19.64
CA VAL A 45 1.69 -39.11 19.39
C VAL A 45 1.91 -38.60 17.98
N THR A 46 1.32 -39.23 16.97
CA THR A 46 1.45 -38.79 15.57
C THR A 46 0.91 -37.38 15.37
N LYS A 47 -0.27 -37.08 15.91
CA LYS A 47 -0.87 -35.72 15.86
C LYS A 47 -0.02 -34.70 16.60
N SER A 48 0.60 -35.08 17.73
CA SER A 48 1.49 -34.18 18.48
C SER A 48 2.74 -33.79 17.67
N ARG A 49 3.31 -34.75 16.92
CA ARG A 49 4.45 -34.52 16.01
C ARG A 49 4.06 -33.64 14.83
N GLU A 50 2.90 -33.90 14.24
CA GLU A 50 2.35 -33.06 13.17
C GLU A 50 2.17 -31.61 13.65
N GLY A 51 1.63 -31.42 14.86
CA GLY A 51 1.51 -30.11 15.48
C GLY A 51 2.86 -29.41 15.69
N ALA A 52 3.89 -30.13 16.15
CA ALA A 52 5.24 -29.58 16.31
C ALA A 52 5.86 -29.15 14.97
N THR A 53 5.74 -29.97 13.92
CA THR A 53 6.26 -29.64 12.58
C THR A 53 5.53 -28.45 11.97
N ASN A 54 4.20 -28.40 12.09
CA ASN A 54 3.43 -27.27 11.61
C ASN A 54 3.78 -25.98 12.37
N LEU A 55 3.95 -26.07 13.69
CA LEU A 55 4.39 -24.93 14.50
C LEU A 55 5.80 -24.46 14.10
N SER A 56 6.74 -25.38 13.89
CA SER A 56 8.09 -25.04 13.45
C SER A 56 8.09 -24.28 12.11
N ARG A 57 7.28 -24.73 11.15
CA ARG A 57 7.10 -24.05 9.86
C ARG A 57 6.46 -22.68 10.02
N GLU A 58 5.44 -22.56 10.85
CA GLU A 58 4.78 -21.28 11.17
C GLU A 58 5.78 -20.28 11.75
N VAL A 59 6.64 -20.70 12.68
CA VAL A 59 7.70 -19.88 13.26
C VAL A 59 8.75 -19.48 12.21
N ILE A 60 9.15 -20.40 11.33
CA ILE A 60 10.10 -20.11 10.25
C ILE A 60 9.53 -19.12 9.24
N ASP A 61 8.26 -19.29 8.86
CA ASP A 61 7.60 -18.40 7.90
C ASP A 61 7.35 -17.02 8.51
N ALA A 62 6.96 -16.95 9.79
CA ALA A 62 6.89 -15.69 10.53
C ALA A 62 8.25 -14.98 10.59
N ALA A 63 9.34 -15.72 10.86
CA ALA A 63 10.69 -15.15 10.90
C ALA A 63 11.14 -14.56 9.56
N ARG A 64 10.65 -15.06 8.41
CA ARG A 64 10.92 -14.47 7.09
C ARG A 64 10.23 -13.12 6.87
N GLY A 65 9.18 -12.82 7.64
CA GLY A 65 8.48 -11.53 7.62
C GLY A 65 9.05 -10.51 8.59
N VAL A 66 9.92 -10.93 9.53
CA VAL A 66 10.59 -10.05 10.48
C VAL A 66 11.67 -9.24 9.76
N ASP A 67 11.85 -7.97 10.15
CA ASP A 67 12.96 -7.14 9.67
C ASP A 67 14.29 -7.89 9.88
N TYR A 68 15.10 -7.96 8.82
CA TYR A 68 16.36 -8.68 8.82
C TYR A 68 17.31 -8.23 9.95
N ASP A 69 17.30 -6.93 10.28
CA ASP A 69 18.11 -6.38 11.37
C ASP A 69 17.62 -6.84 12.76
N SER A 70 16.36 -7.25 12.86
CA SER A 70 15.75 -7.78 14.09
C SER A 70 15.95 -9.29 14.26
N LEU A 71 16.48 -9.99 13.25
CA LEU A 71 16.85 -11.41 13.33
C LEU A 71 18.14 -11.58 14.15
N THR A 72 18.02 -11.35 15.44
CA THR A 72 19.09 -11.50 16.44
C THR A 72 18.58 -12.33 17.61
N GLY A 73 19.48 -12.89 18.42
CA GLY A 73 19.10 -13.71 19.57
C GLY A 73 18.23 -13.01 20.62
N SER A 74 18.26 -11.67 20.70
CA SER A 74 17.44 -10.87 21.62
C SER A 74 16.23 -10.20 20.95
N GLY A 75 16.28 -9.90 19.65
CA GLY A 75 15.22 -9.18 18.93
C GLY A 75 14.12 -10.07 18.36
N VAL A 76 14.45 -11.29 17.94
CA VAL A 76 13.54 -12.13 17.14
C VAL A 76 12.32 -12.61 17.94
N VAL A 77 12.48 -12.87 19.23
CA VAL A 77 11.41 -13.45 20.07
C VAL A 77 10.24 -12.47 20.21
N ALA A 78 10.54 -11.20 20.49
CA ALA A 78 9.50 -10.18 20.65
C ALA A 78 8.73 -9.94 19.34
N ALA A 79 9.44 -9.94 18.20
CA ALA A 79 8.81 -9.80 16.88
C ALA A 79 7.90 -10.99 16.56
N LEU A 80 8.38 -12.22 16.79
CA LEU A 80 7.59 -13.43 16.53
C LEU A 80 6.38 -13.57 17.46
N GLN A 81 6.49 -13.18 18.73
CA GLN A 81 5.37 -13.25 19.67
C GLN A 81 4.26 -12.24 19.39
N ALA A 82 4.55 -11.19 18.61
CA ALA A 82 3.55 -10.24 18.14
C ALA A 82 2.68 -10.82 17.01
N GLU A 83 3.13 -11.90 16.35
CA GLU A 83 2.37 -12.53 15.27
C GLU A 83 1.13 -13.27 15.80
N PRO A 84 -0.02 -13.15 15.12
CA PRO A 84 -1.24 -13.83 15.52
C PRO A 84 -1.03 -15.35 15.64
N GLY A 85 -1.30 -15.90 16.82
CA GLY A 85 -1.16 -17.33 17.09
C GLY A 85 0.22 -17.75 17.61
N LEU A 86 1.21 -16.86 17.63
CA LEU A 86 2.55 -17.09 18.15
C LEU A 86 2.81 -16.40 19.50
N ALA A 87 1.81 -15.75 20.10
CA ALA A 87 1.93 -15.23 21.46
C ALA A 87 2.28 -16.34 22.47
N ASP A 88 3.07 -15.98 23.48
CA ASP A 88 3.37 -16.87 24.58
C ASP A 88 2.11 -17.15 25.41
N SER A 89 1.80 -18.42 25.60
CA SER A 89 0.63 -18.88 26.33
C SER A 89 0.85 -18.95 27.84
N ASP A 90 2.10 -19.00 28.32
CA ASP A 90 2.41 -18.95 29.75
C ASP A 90 3.80 -18.35 30.01
N PRO A 91 3.91 -17.00 30.09
CA PRO A 91 5.19 -16.33 30.28
C PRO A 91 5.83 -16.57 31.66
N THR A 92 5.17 -17.33 32.56
CA THR A 92 5.74 -17.69 33.87
C THR A 92 6.66 -18.90 33.81
N LEU A 93 6.62 -19.66 32.71
CA LEU A 93 7.47 -20.83 32.48
C LEU A 93 8.69 -20.47 31.62
N ALA A 94 9.78 -21.22 31.80
CA ALA A 94 10.99 -20.99 31.02
C ALA A 94 10.82 -21.49 29.58
N GLY A 95 11.20 -20.66 28.61
CA GLY A 95 10.98 -20.90 27.18
C GLY A 95 9.73 -20.16 26.69
N TRP A 96 9.37 -20.37 25.43
CA TRP A 96 8.18 -19.76 24.81
C TRP A 96 7.12 -20.85 24.59
N GLN A 97 6.01 -20.80 25.34
CA GLN A 97 5.00 -21.84 25.36
C GLN A 97 3.87 -21.54 24.39
N ILE A 98 3.46 -22.52 23.60
CA ILE A 98 2.36 -22.41 22.64
C ILE A 98 1.42 -23.59 22.83
N ASN A 99 0.17 -23.31 23.20
CA ASN A 99 -0.87 -24.33 23.30
C ASN A 99 -1.58 -24.50 21.94
N ARG A 100 -1.55 -25.71 21.39
CA ARG A 100 -2.34 -26.10 20.22
C ARG A 100 -3.18 -27.31 20.57
N ARG A 101 -4.51 -27.14 20.55
CA ARG A 101 -5.49 -28.23 20.73
C ARG A 101 -5.24 -29.06 22.01
N GLY A 102 -4.79 -28.41 23.09
CA GLY A 102 -4.55 -29.04 24.39
C GLY A 102 -3.16 -29.65 24.58
N ILE A 103 -2.26 -29.51 23.60
CA ILE A 103 -0.84 -29.88 23.72
C ILE A 103 -0.03 -28.60 23.86
N VAL A 104 0.81 -28.52 24.89
CA VAL A 104 1.73 -27.41 25.11
C VAL A 104 3.07 -27.75 24.47
N TYR A 105 3.45 -26.94 23.48
CA TYR A 105 4.77 -26.96 22.86
C TYR A 105 5.62 -25.86 23.51
N THR A 106 6.87 -26.15 23.81
CA THR A 106 7.83 -25.17 24.32
C THR A 106 8.91 -24.96 23.27
N ILE A 107 9.02 -23.74 22.74
CA ILE A 107 10.17 -23.34 21.94
C ILE A 107 11.31 -23.06 22.93
N ALA A 108 12.23 -24.02 23.02
CA ALA A 108 13.30 -24.04 24.02
C ALA A 108 14.47 -23.13 23.64
N SER A 109 14.74 -22.97 22.35
CA SER A 109 15.78 -22.07 21.85
C SER A 109 15.57 -21.69 20.38
N LEU A 110 15.97 -20.45 20.07
CA LEU A 110 16.00 -19.87 18.72
C LEU A 110 17.38 -19.25 18.46
N PRO A 111 18.48 -20.04 18.43
CA PRO A 111 19.77 -19.47 18.12
C PRO A 111 19.75 -18.93 16.69
N ILE A 112 20.14 -17.66 16.56
CA ILE A 112 20.34 -17.00 15.28
C ILE A 112 21.81 -16.62 15.17
N CYS A 113 22.39 -16.91 14.02
CA CYS A 113 23.75 -16.51 13.69
C CYS A 113 23.85 -16.06 12.23
N VAL A 114 24.88 -15.26 11.96
CA VAL A 114 25.21 -14.77 10.63
C VAL A 114 26.03 -15.79 9.88
N VAL A 115 25.71 -15.96 8.60
CA VAL A 115 26.45 -16.78 7.67
C VAL A 115 27.07 -15.87 6.61
N ASP A 116 28.40 -15.87 6.60
CA ASP A 116 29.25 -15.31 5.55
C ASP A 116 29.47 -16.40 4.47
N ALA A 117 29.12 -16.10 3.24
CA ALA A 117 29.07 -17.01 2.11
C ALA A 117 30.31 -16.87 1.24
N GLN A 118 30.98 -17.99 0.96
CA GLN A 118 32.20 -18.01 0.14
C GLN A 118 32.09 -17.40 -1.28
N ALA A 119 30.89 -17.10 -1.76
CA ALA A 119 30.63 -16.73 -3.15
C ALA A 119 31.35 -15.43 -3.59
N ASP A 120 31.49 -14.46 -2.69
CA ASP A 120 32.20 -13.18 -2.88
C ASP A 120 33.45 -13.04 -2.00
N GLY A 121 33.78 -14.08 -1.24
CA GLY A 121 34.96 -14.15 -0.39
C GLY A 121 34.56 -14.44 1.05
N TYR A 122 35.41 -14.05 1.99
CA TYR A 122 35.02 -13.96 3.40
C TYR A 122 35.37 -12.57 3.88
N GLY A 123 34.51 -11.99 4.71
CA GLY A 123 34.70 -10.68 5.32
C GLY A 123 35.19 -10.77 6.75
N ALA A 124 35.40 -9.59 7.35
CA ALA A 124 35.88 -9.50 8.72
C ALA A 124 34.77 -9.89 9.70
N HIS A 125 35.03 -10.86 10.59
CA HIS A 125 34.08 -11.25 11.64
C HIS A 125 34.49 -10.52 12.93
N PRO A 126 33.84 -9.40 13.29
CA PRO A 126 34.19 -8.65 14.49
C PRO A 126 34.13 -9.52 15.75
N ALA A 127 35.09 -9.33 16.65
CA ALA A 127 35.17 -10.08 17.90
C ALA A 127 33.97 -9.75 18.84
N PRO A 128 33.57 -10.67 19.74
CA PRO A 128 32.40 -10.52 20.63
C PRO A 128 32.45 -9.36 21.64
N SER A 129 33.46 -8.50 21.58
CA SER A 129 33.62 -7.35 22.49
C SER A 129 32.65 -6.20 22.20
N ASP A 130 31.98 -6.21 21.05
CA ASP A 130 30.87 -5.32 20.74
C ASP A 130 29.53 -6.06 20.95
N PRO A 131 28.74 -5.72 21.98
CA PRO A 131 27.45 -6.38 22.23
C PRO A 131 26.39 -6.10 21.14
N ALA A 132 26.63 -5.14 20.23
CA ALA A 132 25.80 -4.89 19.07
C ALA A 132 26.28 -5.61 17.79
N ALA A 133 27.45 -6.27 17.83
CA ALA A 133 27.96 -6.99 16.67
C ALA A 133 27.17 -8.28 16.41
N PRO A 134 26.86 -8.59 15.13
CA PRO A 134 26.22 -9.85 14.78
C PRO A 134 27.08 -11.05 15.20
N SER A 135 26.45 -12.08 15.76
CA SER A 135 27.14 -13.33 16.10
C SER A 135 27.23 -14.21 14.84
N TYR A 136 28.44 -14.45 14.36
CA TYR A 136 28.70 -15.38 13.25
C TYR A 136 28.50 -16.83 13.68
N CYS A 137 28.04 -17.67 12.75
CA CYS A 137 27.85 -19.09 13.02
C CYS A 137 29.20 -19.76 13.36
N SER A 138 29.17 -20.69 14.32
CA SER A 138 30.38 -21.37 14.78
C SER A 138 31.11 -22.08 13.64
N GLY A 139 32.42 -21.85 13.53
CA GLY A 139 33.27 -22.54 12.56
C GLY A 139 33.36 -21.87 11.19
N GLN A 140 32.87 -20.63 11.04
CA GLN A 140 33.06 -19.87 9.81
C GLN A 140 34.47 -19.29 9.68
N THR A 141 34.89 -19.11 8.42
CA THR A 141 36.19 -18.53 8.07
C THR A 141 36.03 -17.02 7.99
N THR A 142 36.93 -16.28 8.61
CA THR A 142 36.99 -14.82 8.45
C THR A 142 38.01 -14.43 7.38
N GLY A 143 37.76 -13.34 6.68
CA GLY A 143 38.65 -12.78 5.66
C GLY A 143 38.59 -11.26 5.60
N THR A 144 38.98 -10.72 4.45
CA THR A 144 38.97 -9.27 4.15
C THR A 144 38.51 -8.99 2.71
N ALA A 145 38.10 -10.04 2.00
CA ALA A 145 37.77 -9.95 0.58
C ALA A 145 36.35 -9.43 0.37
N ASP A 146 35.45 -9.84 1.25
CA ASP A 146 34.07 -9.41 1.23
C ASP A 146 33.86 -8.21 2.20
N PRO A 147 33.39 -7.05 1.69
CA PRO A 147 33.09 -5.88 2.50
C PRO A 147 31.79 -5.99 3.31
N ASN A 148 30.93 -6.97 3.02
CA ASN A 148 29.67 -7.21 3.72
C ASN A 148 29.46 -8.70 4.07
N PRO A 149 30.14 -9.22 5.13
CA PRO A 149 30.08 -10.62 5.57
C PRO A 149 28.72 -11.08 6.13
N ASP A 150 27.67 -10.31 5.90
CA ASP A 150 26.32 -10.56 6.38
C ASP A 150 25.41 -10.99 5.21
N ASP A 151 25.51 -12.26 4.81
CA ASP A 151 24.74 -12.78 3.66
C ASP A 151 23.45 -13.46 4.09
N PHE A 152 23.49 -14.28 5.13
CA PHE A 152 22.32 -15.00 5.62
C PHE A 152 22.22 -14.97 7.14
N ARG A 153 20.99 -14.99 7.64
CA ARG A 153 20.69 -15.41 9.01
C ARG A 153 20.38 -16.89 8.99
N ARG A 154 21.13 -17.68 9.75
CA ARG A 154 20.76 -19.05 10.09
C ARG A 154 19.98 -19.02 11.40
N MET A 155 18.77 -19.56 11.38
CA MET A 155 17.95 -19.73 12.57
C MET A 155 17.68 -21.22 12.80
N ASP A 156 17.88 -21.70 14.02
CA ASP A 156 17.40 -23.02 14.43
C ASP A 156 16.17 -22.89 15.32
N VAL A 157 15.11 -23.64 15.05
CA VAL A 157 13.90 -23.71 15.87
C VAL A 157 13.91 -25.02 16.63
N SER A 158 14.06 -24.97 17.96
CA SER A 158 14.02 -26.16 18.81
C SER A 158 12.74 -26.19 19.65
N ILE A 159 11.86 -27.15 19.36
CA ILE A 159 10.57 -27.34 20.02
C ILE A 159 10.62 -28.61 20.88
N THR A 160 10.18 -28.53 22.13
CA THR A 160 9.96 -29.66 23.02
C THR A 160 8.49 -29.76 23.44
N TRP A 161 7.98 -30.97 23.62
CA TRP A 161 6.63 -31.20 24.14
C TRP A 161 6.53 -32.58 24.77
N SER A 162 5.53 -32.80 25.62
CA SER A 162 5.32 -34.08 26.30
C SER A 162 3.92 -34.64 25.99
N THR A 163 3.81 -35.95 25.76
CA THR A 163 2.53 -36.67 25.72
C THR A 163 2.62 -37.96 26.51
N GLU A 164 1.64 -38.26 27.37
CA GLU A 164 1.54 -39.53 28.12
C GLU A 164 2.89 -40.00 28.73
N ASN A 165 3.52 -39.10 29.50
CA ASN A 165 4.81 -39.30 30.20
C ASN A 165 6.05 -39.52 29.31
N HIS A 166 5.98 -39.17 28.02
CA HIS A 166 7.15 -39.15 27.13
C HIS A 166 7.43 -37.74 26.63
N ASP A 167 8.69 -37.35 26.69
CA ASP A 167 9.18 -36.09 26.15
C ASP A 167 9.65 -36.29 24.70
N TYR A 168 9.30 -35.34 23.85
CA TYR A 168 9.67 -35.29 22.45
C TYR A 168 10.33 -33.96 22.14
N SER A 169 11.19 -33.96 21.13
CA SER A 169 11.84 -32.76 20.61
C SER A 169 11.90 -32.78 19.09
N LEU A 170 11.81 -31.59 18.50
CA LEU A 170 12.01 -31.32 17.08
C LEU A 170 13.02 -30.17 16.96
N ARG A 171 13.96 -30.27 16.02
CA ARG A 171 14.82 -29.17 15.62
C ARG A 171 14.75 -29.01 14.11
N GLU A 172 14.40 -27.81 13.65
CA GLU A 172 14.48 -27.44 12.24
C GLU A 172 15.43 -26.25 12.08
N THR A 173 16.07 -26.14 10.92
CA THR A 173 17.01 -25.07 10.59
C THR A 173 16.56 -24.41 9.30
N THR A 174 16.62 -23.08 9.27
CA THR A 174 16.36 -22.28 8.08
C THR A 174 17.50 -21.28 7.83
N LEU A 175 17.63 -20.87 6.57
CA LEU A 175 18.45 -19.74 6.15
C LEU A 175 17.52 -18.66 5.62
N ILE A 176 17.70 -17.43 6.12
CA ILE A 176 17.00 -16.23 5.68
C ILE A 176 18.03 -15.36 4.98
N ILE A 177 17.77 -15.05 3.70
CA ILE A 177 18.67 -14.27 2.86
C ILE A 177 18.66 -12.82 3.32
N ASN A 178 19.82 -12.18 3.38
CA ASN A 178 19.89 -10.73 3.50
C ASN A 178 19.16 -10.14 2.29
N PRO A 179 18.15 -9.27 2.47
CA PRO A 179 17.42 -8.67 1.37
C PRO A 179 18.29 -7.83 0.41
N SER A 180 19.51 -7.43 0.79
CA SER A 180 20.51 -6.86 -0.15
C SER A 180 21.28 -7.91 -0.96
N GLY A 181 20.95 -9.19 -0.79
CA GLY A 181 21.64 -10.33 -1.37
C GLY A 181 23.05 -10.56 -0.82
N GLY A 182 23.44 -9.87 0.25
CA GLY A 182 24.82 -9.86 0.75
C GLY A 182 25.77 -8.95 -0.04
N ILE A 183 25.45 -8.71 -1.32
CA ILE A 183 26.37 -8.08 -2.28
C ILE A 183 26.57 -6.56 -2.07
N GLY A 184 25.59 -5.86 -1.47
CA GLY A 184 25.60 -4.40 -1.29
C GLY A 184 25.35 -3.95 0.15
N PRO A 185 25.90 -2.79 0.59
CA PRO A 185 25.74 -2.31 1.96
C PRO A 185 24.29 -2.03 2.35
N THR A 186 23.95 -2.21 3.62
CA THR A 186 22.57 -2.04 4.14
C THR A 186 22.38 -0.66 4.75
N VAL A 187 21.23 -0.03 4.50
CA VAL A 187 20.78 1.15 5.25
C VAL A 187 20.06 0.70 6.53
N LYS A 188 20.76 0.77 7.65
CA LYS A 188 20.26 0.36 8.98
C LYS A 188 19.15 1.28 9.47
N SER A 189 19.28 2.59 9.25
CA SER A 189 18.23 3.56 9.58
C SER A 189 18.25 4.74 8.64
N LEU A 190 17.08 5.28 8.34
CA LEU A 190 16.90 6.59 7.71
C LEU A 190 15.97 7.40 8.61
N CYS A 191 16.42 8.58 9.02
CA CYS A 191 15.69 9.42 9.97
C CYS A 191 15.84 10.90 9.63
N ARG A 192 14.87 11.70 10.08
CA ARG A 192 14.99 13.15 10.07
C ARG A 192 15.89 13.60 11.22
N VAL A 193 16.74 14.59 10.96
CA VAL A 193 17.66 15.19 11.95
C VAL A 193 17.51 16.70 11.97
N GLN A 194 17.99 17.33 13.05
CA GLN A 194 17.88 18.78 13.21
C GLN A 194 18.91 19.49 12.33
N ASN A 195 20.16 19.01 12.36
CA ASN A 195 21.28 19.63 11.65
C ASN A 195 21.88 18.66 10.63
N ALA A 196 22.40 19.20 9.52
CA ALA A 196 23.11 18.44 8.49
C ALA A 196 24.45 17.83 8.97
N THR A 197 24.82 18.01 10.23
CA THR A 197 26.02 17.45 10.86
C THR A 197 25.72 16.38 11.90
N ASP A 198 24.45 16.13 12.22
CA ASP A 198 24.07 15.16 13.25
C ASP A 198 24.52 13.75 12.84
N ALA A 199 25.12 13.00 13.76
CA ALA A 199 25.70 11.67 13.51
C ALA A 199 24.88 10.51 14.11
N THR A 200 23.76 10.82 14.77
CA THR A 200 22.88 9.84 15.42
C THR A 200 21.42 10.19 15.17
N CYS A 201 20.58 9.19 14.95
CA CYS A 201 19.14 9.42 14.85
C CYS A 201 18.58 9.88 16.21
N PRO A 202 17.64 10.84 16.21
CA PRO A 202 16.97 11.25 17.42
C PRO A 202 16.09 10.11 17.96
N ALA A 203 15.73 10.16 19.24
CA ALA A 203 14.81 9.20 19.82
C ALA A 203 13.46 9.22 19.08
N PRO A 204 12.78 8.07 18.91
CA PRO A 204 11.50 7.99 18.22
C PRO A 204 10.50 9.04 18.74
N GLY A 205 9.85 9.76 17.83
CA GLY A 205 8.88 10.80 18.14
C GLY A 205 9.45 12.20 18.43
N THR A 206 10.77 12.38 18.52
CA THR A 206 11.39 13.70 18.74
C THR A 206 11.30 14.60 17.50
N LEU A 207 11.58 14.03 16.32
CA LEU A 207 11.38 14.68 15.03
C LEU A 207 10.58 13.72 14.15
N THR A 208 9.33 14.08 13.88
CA THR A 208 8.45 13.32 12.98
C THR A 208 8.73 13.69 11.52
N GLY A 209 8.18 12.89 10.60
CA GLY A 209 8.15 13.21 9.16
C GLY A 209 7.31 14.45 8.81
N LEU A 210 6.52 14.99 9.74
CA LEU A 210 5.75 16.21 9.54
C LEU A 210 6.62 17.48 9.62
N VAL A 211 6.52 18.33 8.59
CA VAL A 211 6.93 19.74 8.61
C VAL A 211 5.66 20.58 8.73
N PRO A 212 5.34 21.09 9.93
CA PRO A 212 4.02 21.63 10.24
C PRO A 212 3.82 23.07 9.75
N SER A 213 2.55 23.50 9.76
CA SER A 213 2.10 24.85 9.38
C SER A 213 2.61 25.95 10.30
N ALA A 214 3.00 25.59 11.52
CA ALA A 214 3.67 26.48 12.46
C ALA A 214 5.11 26.85 12.04
N SER A 215 5.67 26.16 11.03
CA SER A 215 7.06 26.33 10.56
C SER A 215 7.13 26.75 9.08
N PRO A 216 6.43 27.80 8.62
CA PRO A 216 6.35 28.16 7.20
C PRO A 216 7.69 28.68 6.64
N GLN A 217 8.64 29.01 7.53
CA GLN A 217 9.99 29.48 7.16
C GLN A 217 11.01 28.34 7.00
N THR A 218 10.61 27.09 7.21
CA THR A 218 11.52 25.96 7.00
C THR A 218 11.81 25.80 5.51
N THR A 219 13.06 26.02 5.13
CA THR A 219 13.55 25.94 3.75
C THR A 219 14.30 24.66 3.43
N THR A 220 14.70 23.92 4.47
CA THR A 220 15.44 22.68 4.33
C THR A 220 14.92 21.62 5.30
N VAL A 221 14.99 20.36 4.87
CA VAL A 221 14.78 19.18 5.71
C VAL A 221 16.06 18.35 5.70
N ASN A 222 16.62 18.12 6.88
CA ASN A 222 17.86 17.37 7.03
C ASN A 222 17.55 15.92 7.37
N PHE A 223 18.30 15.01 6.76
CA PHE A 223 18.20 13.57 7.01
C PHE A 223 19.55 12.98 7.35
N LEU A 224 19.51 11.85 8.05
CA LEU A 224 20.65 11.01 8.34
C LEU A 224 20.31 9.57 7.98
N ALA A 225 21.13 8.97 7.12
CA ALA A 225 21.17 7.52 6.97
C ALA A 225 22.35 6.95 7.76
N LEU A 226 22.09 5.90 8.53
CA LEU A 226 23.11 5.05 9.12
C LEU A 226 23.19 3.76 8.31
N THR A 227 24.39 3.34 7.93
CA THR A 227 24.62 2.22 7.02
C THR A 227 25.59 1.21 7.63
N SER A 228 25.66 0.00 7.06
CA SER A 228 26.94 -0.73 7.08
C SER A 228 27.98 0.06 6.28
N VAL A 229 29.26 -0.30 6.39
CA VAL A 229 30.32 0.47 5.71
C VAL A 229 30.03 0.52 4.21
N ALA A 230 29.85 1.73 3.70
CA ALA A 230 29.57 2.02 2.30
C ALA A 230 30.57 3.04 1.76
N ASP A 231 30.77 3.04 0.44
CA ASP A 231 31.64 4.02 -0.22
C ASP A 231 30.82 5.23 -0.70
N THR A 232 29.56 5.01 -1.08
CA THR A 232 28.61 6.06 -1.41
C THR A 232 27.20 5.72 -0.94
N THR A 233 26.33 6.73 -0.96
CA THR A 233 24.88 6.54 -0.88
C THR A 233 24.20 7.29 -2.01
N THR A 234 23.15 6.69 -2.57
CA THR A 234 22.25 7.36 -3.50
C THR A 234 20.98 7.69 -2.74
N TRP A 235 20.59 8.96 -2.71
CA TRP A 235 19.32 9.37 -2.11
C TRP A 235 18.40 10.00 -3.15
N THR A 236 17.09 9.82 -2.96
CA THR A 236 16.06 10.32 -3.85
C THR A 236 14.91 10.91 -3.07
N VAL A 237 14.20 11.82 -3.70
CA VAL A 237 12.89 12.29 -3.28
C VAL A 237 11.95 12.10 -4.46
N ASN A 238 10.71 11.66 -4.22
CA ASN A 238 9.70 11.55 -5.27
C ASN A 238 9.12 12.92 -5.70
N ASP A 239 9.92 13.97 -5.71
CA ASP A 239 9.58 15.33 -6.17
C ASP A 239 9.81 15.51 -7.69
N GLY A 240 10.37 14.50 -8.36
CA GLY A 240 10.71 14.55 -9.78
C GLY A 240 12.16 14.96 -10.05
N SER A 241 12.94 15.25 -8.99
CA SER A 241 14.38 15.48 -9.09
C SER A 241 15.15 14.20 -9.36
N ASN A 242 16.31 14.33 -9.99
CA ASN A 242 17.20 13.19 -10.21
C ASN A 242 17.79 12.69 -8.88
N PRO A 243 18.05 11.38 -8.77
CA PRO A 243 18.85 10.83 -7.68
C PRO A 243 20.18 11.56 -7.50
N VAL A 244 20.61 11.70 -6.26
CA VAL A 244 21.88 12.35 -5.90
C VAL A 244 22.78 11.35 -5.19
N ASP A 245 23.97 11.14 -5.75
CA ASP A 245 25.02 10.34 -5.11
C ASP A 245 25.83 11.19 -4.13
N VAL A 246 26.05 10.66 -2.93
CA VAL A 246 26.83 11.27 -1.87
C VAL A 246 27.99 10.33 -1.55
N ASN A 247 29.22 10.84 -1.68
CA ASN A 247 30.47 10.09 -1.47
C ASN A 247 31.29 10.63 -0.28
N THR A 248 30.71 11.52 0.52
CA THR A 248 31.33 12.06 1.72
C THR A 248 30.50 11.64 2.93
N SER A 249 31.06 10.75 3.75
CA SER A 249 30.45 10.33 5.01
C SER A 249 30.65 11.40 6.10
N ASN A 250 29.77 11.40 7.11
CA ASN A 250 29.84 12.34 8.22
C ASN A 250 31.14 12.14 9.00
N ALA A 251 31.94 13.21 9.11
CA ALA A 251 33.25 13.19 9.78
C ALA A 251 33.20 12.89 11.30
N SER A 252 32.01 13.00 11.91
CA SER A 252 31.79 12.73 13.34
C SER A 252 31.43 11.26 13.61
N ALA A 253 31.32 10.43 12.58
CA ALA A 253 31.01 9.00 12.66
C ALA A 253 32.15 8.17 12.06
N PRO A 254 32.19 6.84 12.30
CA PRO A 254 33.07 5.96 11.57
C PRO A 254 32.91 6.13 10.05
N ILE A 255 34.02 6.10 9.31
CA ILE A 255 34.03 6.32 7.86
C ILE A 255 33.05 5.35 7.18
N GLY A 256 32.22 5.89 6.29
CA GLY A 256 31.26 5.11 5.49
C GLY A 256 30.03 4.60 6.25
N SER A 257 29.81 5.03 7.50
CA SER A 257 28.70 4.53 8.34
C SER A 257 27.54 5.52 8.52
N ALA A 258 27.73 6.80 8.22
CA ALA A 258 26.74 7.84 8.41
C ALA A 258 26.77 8.87 7.28
N TRP A 259 25.59 9.27 6.81
CA TRP A 259 25.43 10.08 5.61
C TRP A 259 24.33 11.11 5.84
N ASN A 260 24.66 12.39 5.68
CA ASN A 260 23.70 13.48 5.86
C ASN A 260 23.21 13.99 4.52
N TYR A 261 21.90 14.24 4.44
CA TYR A 261 21.25 14.79 3.25
C TYR A 261 20.53 16.08 3.61
N VAL A 262 20.53 17.02 2.67
CA VAL A 262 19.81 18.29 2.78
C VAL A 262 18.84 18.37 1.63
N TRP A 263 17.55 18.24 1.93
CA TRP A 263 16.49 18.48 0.97
C TRP A 263 16.09 19.97 1.03
N ASN A 264 16.34 20.69 -0.04
CA ASN A 264 16.00 22.11 -0.16
C ASN A 264 14.54 22.25 -0.61
N ILE A 265 13.62 22.42 0.35
CA ILE A 265 12.18 22.55 0.10
C ILE A 265 11.72 23.98 -0.22
N GLY A 266 12.66 24.94 -0.20
CA GLY A 266 12.42 26.34 -0.57
C GLY A 266 11.54 27.12 0.41
N ILE A 267 11.32 28.41 0.13
CA ILE A 267 10.41 29.27 0.90
C ILE A 267 9.07 29.27 0.18
N PRO A 268 8.01 28.74 0.78
CA PRO A 268 6.71 28.79 0.16
C PRO A 268 6.23 30.24 0.10
N GLN A 269 5.76 30.67 -1.07
CA GLN A 269 5.28 32.04 -1.27
C GLN A 269 3.81 32.17 -0.87
N PRO A 270 3.33 33.38 -0.52
CA PRO A 270 1.91 33.60 -0.24
C PRO A 270 1.02 33.16 -1.40
N GLU A 271 -0.17 32.63 -1.10
CA GLU A 271 -1.11 32.12 -2.11
C GLU A 271 -1.40 33.12 -3.24
N SER A 272 -1.48 34.42 -2.93
CA SER A 272 -1.72 35.49 -3.90
C SER A 272 -0.64 35.63 -4.99
N SER A 273 0.53 35.02 -4.79
CA SER A 273 1.66 35.03 -5.74
C SER A 273 1.74 33.77 -6.60
N TYR A 274 0.97 32.73 -6.28
CA TYR A 274 0.95 31.47 -7.02
C TYR A 274 0.00 31.55 -8.24
N SER A 275 0.45 30.97 -9.35
CA SER A 275 -0.37 30.75 -10.54
C SER A 275 -0.12 29.34 -11.06
N CYS A 276 -1.14 28.69 -11.64
CA CYS A 276 -1.00 27.31 -12.08
C CYS A 276 -0.13 27.12 -13.34
N SER A 277 0.47 28.18 -13.88
CA SER A 277 1.43 28.12 -14.97
C SER A 277 2.87 28.42 -14.53
N THR A 278 3.11 28.76 -13.25
CA THR A 278 4.45 29.06 -12.76
C THR A 278 5.10 27.81 -12.21
N THR A 279 6.27 27.46 -12.77
CA THR A 279 7.21 26.59 -12.07
C THR A 279 7.60 27.28 -10.76
N VAL A 280 7.26 26.64 -9.65
CA VAL A 280 7.64 27.12 -8.31
C VAL A 280 9.08 26.68 -8.01
N ASN A 281 9.81 27.49 -7.24
CA ASN A 281 11.16 27.17 -6.76
C ASN A 281 11.16 26.69 -5.30
N TRP A 282 10.01 26.19 -4.83
CA TRP A 282 9.81 25.52 -3.55
C TRP A 282 8.97 24.27 -3.78
N GLU A 283 9.08 23.32 -2.87
CA GLU A 283 8.25 22.11 -2.90
C GLU A 283 6.82 22.47 -2.49
N LEU A 284 5.81 21.90 -3.13
CA LEU A 284 4.42 22.09 -2.71
C LEU A 284 4.12 21.26 -1.45
N ASP A 285 3.03 21.58 -0.75
CA ASP A 285 2.62 20.77 0.39
C ASP A 285 2.04 19.43 -0.10
N GLY A 286 2.17 18.41 0.76
CA GLY A 286 2.00 17.03 0.33
C GLY A 286 2.86 15.99 1.01
N ASN A 287 2.60 14.73 0.64
CA ASN A 287 3.41 13.59 1.04
C ASN A 287 4.52 13.31 0.04
N TYR A 288 5.72 13.15 0.58
CA TYR A 288 6.95 12.85 -0.12
C TYR A 288 7.61 11.61 0.46
N VAL A 289 8.21 10.81 -0.40
CA VAL A 289 9.01 9.65 -0.01
C VAL A 289 10.46 10.01 -0.28
N VAL A 290 11.23 10.13 0.79
CA VAL A 290 12.69 10.22 0.73
C VAL A 290 13.22 8.80 0.85
N SER A 291 14.13 8.40 -0.02
CA SER A 291 14.77 7.09 0.09
C SER A 291 16.27 7.20 -0.02
N THR A 292 16.96 6.28 0.63
CA THR A 292 18.41 6.14 0.56
C THR A 292 18.76 4.71 0.23
N GLN A 293 19.77 4.53 -0.60
CA GLN A 293 20.40 3.25 -0.90
C GLN A 293 21.90 3.39 -0.65
N ALA A 294 22.48 2.42 0.05
CA ALA A 294 23.93 2.38 0.29
C ALA A 294 24.61 1.54 -0.80
N VAL A 295 25.81 1.96 -1.21
CA VAL A 295 26.51 1.39 -2.36
C VAL A 295 27.97 1.15 -2.00
N SER A 296 28.48 -0.05 -2.32
CA SER A 296 29.92 -0.34 -2.29
C SER A 296 30.55 0.01 -3.63
N GLY A 297 31.71 0.64 -3.64
CA GLY A 297 32.36 1.20 -4.83
C GLY A 297 31.78 2.54 -5.29
N ILE A 298 32.56 3.27 -6.11
CA ILE A 298 32.17 4.57 -6.67
C ILE A 298 31.89 4.40 -8.18
N GLY A 299 30.77 4.92 -8.67
CA GLY A 299 30.42 4.94 -10.09
C GLY A 299 29.69 3.69 -10.59
N SER A 300 29.73 3.43 -11.90
CA SER A 300 28.94 2.39 -12.58
C SER A 300 29.30 0.94 -12.24
N SER A 301 30.34 0.73 -11.43
CA SER A 301 30.77 -0.58 -10.91
C SER A 301 30.29 -0.83 -9.48
N GLY A 302 29.57 0.11 -8.88
CA GLY A 302 29.12 -0.01 -7.50
C GLY A 302 28.01 -1.04 -7.33
N VAL A 303 28.00 -1.74 -6.20
CA VAL A 303 26.93 -2.67 -5.85
C VAL A 303 26.01 -2.01 -4.84
N ALA A 304 24.78 -1.77 -5.28
CA ALA A 304 23.76 -1.13 -4.48
C ALA A 304 23.06 -2.15 -3.58
N GLY A 305 22.94 -1.85 -2.29
CA GLY A 305 22.14 -2.64 -1.35
C GLY A 305 20.66 -2.28 -1.39
N GLN A 306 19.89 -2.62 -0.36
CA GLN A 306 18.46 -2.31 -0.32
C GLN A 306 18.20 -0.80 -0.10
N SER A 307 17.17 -0.26 -0.79
CA SER A 307 16.70 1.10 -0.53
C SER A 307 15.79 1.14 0.71
N LYS A 308 16.00 2.13 1.58
CA LYS A 308 15.17 2.38 2.76
C LYS A 308 14.38 3.68 2.58
N PRO A 309 13.03 3.62 2.55
CA PRO A 309 12.19 4.81 2.43
C PRO A 309 11.89 5.45 3.79
N TYR A 310 11.61 6.75 3.77
CA TYR A 310 11.13 7.56 4.88
C TYR A 310 10.12 8.59 4.35
N THR A 311 8.89 8.57 4.88
CA THR A 311 7.85 9.50 4.44
C THR A 311 7.97 10.84 5.16
N VAL A 312 7.91 11.92 4.39
CA VAL A 312 7.84 13.30 4.88
C VAL A 312 6.55 13.93 4.40
N THR A 313 5.86 14.59 5.31
CA THR A 313 4.65 15.37 5.01
C THR A 313 4.98 16.83 5.16
N LEU A 314 4.90 17.58 4.07
CA LEU A 314 4.95 19.03 4.09
C LEU A 314 3.52 19.54 4.26
N ASN A 315 3.29 20.36 5.29
CA ASN A 315 1.99 20.97 5.55
C ASN A 315 2.19 22.42 6.04
N ARG A 316 2.96 23.22 5.30
CA ARG A 316 3.45 24.53 5.74
C ARG A 316 2.41 25.63 5.57
N ASN A 317 1.49 25.50 4.62
CA ASN A 317 0.50 26.50 4.27
C ASN A 317 -0.89 25.87 4.11
N LYS A 318 -1.90 26.74 3.97
CA LYS A 318 -3.20 26.36 3.40
C LYS A 318 -3.05 26.03 1.91
N PRO A 319 -4.03 25.34 1.29
CA PRO A 319 -3.93 24.98 -0.11
C PRO A 319 -3.80 26.23 -0.98
N TYR A 320 -2.98 26.13 -2.00
CA TYR A 320 -2.93 27.11 -3.07
C TYR A 320 -4.26 27.15 -3.84
N ARG A 321 -4.51 28.31 -4.46
CA ARG A 321 -5.70 28.53 -5.27
C ARG A 321 -5.85 27.49 -6.37
N VAL A 322 -7.09 27.11 -6.61
CA VAL A 322 -7.49 26.31 -7.78
C VAL A 322 -7.28 27.12 -9.06
N CYS A 323 -7.22 26.46 -10.22
CA CYS A 323 -7.18 27.11 -11.52
C CYS A 323 -8.14 26.50 -12.53
N GLY A 324 -8.38 27.25 -13.60
CA GLY A 324 -9.09 26.74 -14.76
C GLY A 324 -10.57 26.45 -14.51
N LEU A 325 -11.19 27.04 -13.48
CA LEU A 325 -12.64 26.92 -13.29
C LEU A 325 -13.34 27.44 -14.54
N ALA A 326 -14.12 26.58 -15.15
CA ALA A 326 -14.92 26.83 -16.32
C ALA A 326 -16.16 25.94 -16.27
N GLY A 327 -17.11 26.21 -17.16
CA GLY A 327 -18.38 25.50 -17.17
C GLY A 327 -19.43 26.23 -17.97
N GLY A 328 -20.65 25.70 -17.92
CA GLY A 328 -21.82 26.26 -18.58
C GLY A 328 -23.03 25.35 -18.41
N PHE A 329 -24.15 25.75 -19.00
CA PHE A 329 -25.38 25.02 -18.85
C PHE A 329 -25.46 23.87 -19.85
N ASP A 330 -25.44 22.64 -19.34
CA ASP A 330 -25.50 21.40 -20.10
C ASP A 330 -26.97 20.95 -20.22
N GLN A 331 -27.48 20.88 -21.45
CA GLN A 331 -28.84 20.50 -21.76
C GLN A 331 -29.01 19.04 -22.13
N MET A 332 -27.95 18.23 -22.07
CA MET A 332 -27.98 16.84 -22.51
C MET A 332 -29.04 16.04 -21.77
N LEU A 333 -30.05 15.59 -22.51
CA LEU A 333 -31.08 14.67 -22.01
C LEU A 333 -30.65 13.24 -22.30
N ALA A 334 -30.03 12.55 -21.34
CA ALA A 334 -29.85 11.10 -21.44
C ALA A 334 -31.19 10.38 -21.17
N PRO A 335 -31.61 9.39 -21.97
CA PRO A 335 -32.82 8.63 -21.69
C PRO A 335 -32.72 7.93 -20.33
N GLN A 336 -33.66 8.28 -19.43
CA GLN A 336 -33.79 7.69 -18.10
C GLN A 336 -33.96 6.16 -18.17
N PRO A 337 -33.42 5.40 -17.20
CA PRO A 337 -33.19 5.79 -15.81
C PRO A 337 -31.79 6.37 -15.49
N ALA A 338 -30.91 6.55 -16.46
CA ALA A 338 -29.49 6.87 -16.25
C ALA A 338 -29.15 8.38 -16.34
N GLY A 339 -29.68 9.16 -15.40
CA GLY A 339 -28.86 10.03 -14.53
C GLY A 339 -27.95 11.15 -15.08
N HIS A 340 -28.05 11.62 -16.32
CA HIS A 340 -27.41 12.90 -16.70
C HIS A 340 -28.43 14.06 -16.60
N PRO A 341 -28.33 14.93 -15.58
CA PRO A 341 -29.32 15.98 -15.35
C PRO A 341 -28.98 17.26 -16.11
N THR A 342 -30.02 17.95 -16.55
CA THR A 342 -29.91 19.31 -17.10
C THR A 342 -29.47 20.27 -16.00
N ALA A 343 -28.22 20.73 -16.05
CA ALA A 343 -27.54 21.40 -14.94
C ALA A 343 -26.41 22.30 -15.43
N VAL A 344 -25.84 23.13 -14.54
CA VAL A 344 -24.57 23.80 -14.85
C VAL A 344 -23.44 22.82 -14.54
N ASP A 345 -22.74 22.40 -15.59
CA ASP A 345 -21.55 21.56 -15.49
C ASP A 345 -20.31 22.43 -15.27
N LEU A 346 -19.60 22.17 -14.18
CA LEU A 346 -18.43 22.94 -13.75
C LEU A 346 -17.23 22.00 -13.70
N GLU A 347 -16.10 22.46 -14.25
CA GLU A 347 -14.82 21.75 -14.20
C GLU A 347 -13.68 22.71 -13.83
N TRP A 348 -12.61 22.16 -13.26
CA TRP A 348 -11.38 22.90 -12.96
C TRP A 348 -10.15 22.02 -13.16
N SER A 349 -8.96 22.61 -13.08
CA SER A 349 -7.70 21.87 -13.09
C SER A 349 -7.39 21.29 -11.71
N GLN A 350 -6.87 20.07 -11.68
CA GLN A 350 -6.39 19.46 -10.43
C GLN A 350 -5.31 20.35 -9.79
N ASN A 351 -5.42 20.58 -8.48
CA ASN A 351 -4.39 21.27 -7.72
C ASN A 351 -3.08 20.43 -7.74
N GLN A 352 -1.94 21.11 -7.86
CA GLN A 352 -0.62 20.49 -7.93
C GLN A 352 -0.11 20.02 -6.56
N GLU A 353 -0.72 20.47 -5.48
CA GLU A 353 -0.45 20.00 -4.12
C GLU A 353 -0.88 18.54 -3.93
N ARG A 354 -0.14 17.80 -3.09
CA ARG A 354 -0.33 16.36 -2.87
C ARG A 354 -0.99 16.04 -1.54
N ASP A 355 -1.69 17.00 -0.95
CA ASP A 355 -2.47 16.87 0.28
C ASP A 355 -3.87 17.48 0.17
N VAL A 356 -4.29 17.88 -1.03
CA VAL A 356 -5.65 18.35 -1.28
C VAL A 356 -6.63 17.20 -1.20
N ILE A 357 -7.49 17.25 -0.19
CA ILE A 357 -8.50 16.24 0.12
C ILE A 357 -9.82 16.48 -0.60
N GLY A 358 -9.99 17.63 -1.26
CA GLY A 358 -11.30 18.04 -1.78
C GLY A 358 -11.33 19.42 -2.38
N TYR A 359 -12.49 19.74 -2.95
CA TYR A 359 -12.84 21.07 -3.41
C TYR A 359 -14.23 21.43 -2.92
N ARG A 360 -14.44 22.72 -2.67
CA ARG A 360 -15.77 23.28 -2.40
C ARG A 360 -16.13 24.29 -3.47
N VAL A 361 -17.27 24.08 -4.10
CA VAL A 361 -17.79 24.93 -5.16
C VAL A 361 -18.96 25.72 -4.62
N TYR A 362 -18.88 27.05 -4.75
CA TYR A 362 -19.93 27.96 -4.31
C TYR A 362 -20.48 28.74 -5.48
N ARG A 363 -21.80 28.86 -5.55
CA ARG A 363 -22.46 29.89 -6.31
C ARG A 363 -22.41 31.18 -5.50
N VAL A 364 -21.82 32.23 -6.07
CA VAL A 364 -21.60 33.50 -5.36
C VAL A 364 -22.92 34.26 -5.25
N LYS A 365 -23.13 34.90 -4.08
CA LYS A 365 -24.33 35.68 -3.77
C LYS A 365 -24.69 36.67 -4.89
N GLY A 366 -25.98 36.86 -5.09
CA GLY A 366 -26.56 37.77 -6.09
C GLY A 366 -27.97 37.34 -6.46
N GLY A 367 -28.76 38.22 -7.10
CA GLY A 367 -30.14 37.90 -7.48
C GLY A 367 -30.96 37.34 -6.31
N ALA A 368 -31.49 36.11 -6.46
CA ALA A 368 -32.22 35.39 -5.42
C ALA A 368 -31.35 34.76 -4.30
N ASP A 369 -30.03 34.59 -4.52
CA ASP A 369 -29.12 34.04 -3.51
C ASP A 369 -28.68 35.18 -2.57
N SER A 370 -29.19 35.19 -1.35
CA SER A 370 -28.84 36.20 -0.33
C SER A 370 -27.43 36.00 0.25
N ASN A 371 -26.89 34.79 0.15
CA ASN A 371 -25.56 34.39 0.60
C ASN A 371 -24.90 33.51 -0.48
N ASP A 372 -23.61 33.23 -0.33
CA ASP A 372 -22.96 32.22 -1.16
C ASP A 372 -23.59 30.85 -0.86
N VAL A 373 -23.93 30.11 -1.90
CA VAL A 373 -24.58 28.79 -1.79
C VAL A 373 -23.55 27.71 -2.12
N LEU A 374 -23.31 26.79 -1.18
CA LEU A 374 -22.50 25.61 -1.44
C LEU A 374 -23.22 24.70 -2.45
N VAL A 375 -22.60 24.50 -3.60
CA VAL A 375 -23.13 23.68 -4.71
C VAL A 375 -22.64 22.24 -4.57
N CYS A 376 -21.32 22.09 -4.41
CA CYS A 376 -20.68 20.79 -4.22
C CYS A 376 -19.61 20.87 -3.14
N ASP A 377 -19.49 19.79 -2.39
CA ASP A 377 -18.36 19.51 -1.51
C ASP A 377 -17.83 18.12 -1.87
N THR A 378 -16.60 18.08 -2.38
CA THR A 378 -15.92 16.82 -2.76
C THR A 378 -14.89 16.40 -1.73
N THR A 379 -14.93 17.01 -0.53
CA THR A 379 -13.99 16.69 0.55
C THR A 379 -14.18 15.28 1.07
N LEU A 380 -13.06 14.58 1.21
CA LEU A 380 -13.06 13.21 1.73
C LEU A 380 -13.36 13.21 3.25
N PRO A 381 -14.16 12.25 3.76
CA PRO A 381 -14.53 12.17 5.17
C PRO A 381 -13.33 12.10 6.13
N ASN A 382 -13.56 12.54 7.38
CA ASN A 382 -12.54 12.55 8.44
C ASN A 382 -12.10 11.15 8.92
N ASP A 383 -12.92 10.13 8.67
CA ASP A 383 -12.69 8.76 9.15
C ASP A 383 -11.78 7.93 8.24
N TYR A 384 -11.32 8.49 7.11
CA TYR A 384 -10.35 7.85 6.23
C TYR A 384 -8.93 8.08 6.79
N PRO A 385 -8.15 7.03 7.08
CA PRO A 385 -7.07 7.11 8.05
C PRO A 385 -5.93 7.99 7.56
N TYR A 386 -5.78 9.16 8.20
CA TYR A 386 -4.50 9.84 8.32
C TYR A 386 -3.64 9.06 9.34
N SER A 387 -3.08 7.92 8.92
CA SER A 387 -1.81 7.51 9.50
C SER A 387 -0.74 8.33 8.80
N GLN A 388 0.13 9.02 9.55
CA GLN A 388 1.30 9.73 9.04
C GLN A 388 2.04 8.87 7.99
N GLY A 389 1.75 9.06 6.69
CA GLY A 389 2.25 8.14 5.67
C GLY A 389 1.40 7.92 4.41
N SER A 390 0.10 8.22 4.38
CA SER A 390 -0.74 7.99 3.19
C SER A 390 -1.37 9.29 2.66
N CYS A 391 -1.14 9.63 1.38
CA CYS A 391 -1.85 10.74 0.71
C CYS A 391 -3.23 10.22 0.33
N VAL A 392 -4.26 10.81 0.95
CA VAL A 392 -5.63 10.64 0.52
C VAL A 392 -5.99 11.91 -0.23
N CYS A 393 -5.83 11.87 -1.54
CA CYS A 393 -5.95 13.01 -2.41
C CYS A 393 -7.09 12.73 -3.39
N THR A 394 -7.99 13.69 -3.60
CA THR A 394 -9.08 13.52 -4.58
C THR A 394 -8.60 13.89 -5.99
N SER A 395 -9.02 13.11 -6.98
CA SER A 395 -8.89 13.47 -8.40
C SER A 395 -10.16 14.11 -8.95
N GLN A 396 -11.21 14.29 -8.13
CA GLN A 396 -12.46 14.87 -8.60
C GLN A 396 -12.29 16.36 -8.88
N THR A 397 -12.41 16.73 -10.15
CA THR A 397 -12.25 18.11 -10.64
C THR A 397 -13.48 18.63 -11.37
N SER A 398 -14.66 18.10 -11.05
CA SER A 398 -15.93 18.51 -11.63
C SER A 398 -17.10 18.45 -10.63
N CYS A 399 -18.14 19.24 -10.90
CA CYS A 399 -19.33 19.42 -10.08
C CYS A 399 -20.52 19.86 -10.94
N LEU A 400 -21.73 19.48 -10.53
CA LEU A 400 -22.98 19.95 -11.12
C LEU A 400 -23.72 20.90 -10.17
N ASP A 401 -24.15 22.06 -10.68
CA ASP A 401 -25.22 22.84 -10.04
C ASP A 401 -26.58 22.44 -10.62
N LEU A 402 -27.31 21.63 -9.84
CA LEU A 402 -28.65 21.16 -10.20
C LEU A 402 -29.74 22.22 -10.00
N ASN A 403 -29.43 23.32 -9.29
CA ASN A 403 -30.39 24.37 -8.97
C ASN A 403 -29.79 25.75 -9.26
N PRO A 404 -29.38 26.03 -10.51
CA PRO A 404 -28.77 27.31 -10.85
C PRO A 404 -29.79 28.43 -10.70
N ARG A 405 -29.34 29.57 -10.15
CA ARG A 405 -30.21 30.71 -9.84
C ARG A 405 -30.83 31.38 -11.08
N ASN A 406 -30.20 31.28 -12.23
CA ASN A 406 -30.70 31.80 -13.50
C ASN A 406 -30.38 30.79 -14.60
N THR A 407 -31.20 30.77 -15.64
CA THR A 407 -31.01 29.96 -16.85
C THR A 407 -31.08 30.82 -18.12
N SER A 408 -30.97 32.14 -17.98
CA SER A 408 -31.11 33.14 -19.04
C SER A 408 -30.05 34.26 -18.99
N SER A 409 -28.99 34.07 -18.21
CA SER A 409 -27.89 35.03 -18.06
C SER A 409 -26.65 34.34 -17.50
N THR A 410 -25.75 35.10 -16.89
CA THR A 410 -24.53 34.58 -16.28
C THR A 410 -24.64 34.46 -14.75
N VAL A 411 -23.87 33.55 -14.17
CA VAL A 411 -23.76 33.30 -12.73
C VAL A 411 -22.28 33.21 -12.35
N THR A 412 -21.90 33.87 -11.26
CA THR A 412 -20.53 33.80 -10.75
C THR A 412 -20.38 32.59 -9.82
N TYR A 413 -19.40 31.74 -10.10
CA TYR A 413 -19.01 30.62 -9.26
C TYR A 413 -17.60 30.83 -8.72
N ARG A 414 -17.34 30.28 -7.53
CA ARG A 414 -16.00 30.16 -7.00
C ARG A 414 -15.72 28.72 -6.56
N VAL A 415 -14.47 28.30 -6.69
CA VAL A 415 -13.98 27.01 -6.22
C VAL A 415 -12.79 27.23 -5.28
N THR A 416 -12.78 26.48 -4.17
CA THR A 416 -11.69 26.46 -3.18
C THR A 416 -11.11 25.05 -3.15
N ALA A 417 -9.80 24.95 -2.97
CA ALA A 417 -9.17 23.69 -2.59
C ALA A 417 -9.28 23.53 -1.07
N VAL A 418 -9.25 22.28 -0.61
CA VAL A 418 -9.32 21.94 0.82
C VAL A 418 -8.21 20.95 1.15
N ASP A 419 -7.41 21.25 2.18
CA ASP A 419 -6.45 20.33 2.82
C ASP A 419 -6.84 20.09 4.28
N ARG A 420 -5.91 19.53 5.07
CA ARG A 420 -6.03 19.44 6.53
C ARG A 420 -4.87 20.13 7.24
N ASP A 421 -5.19 20.77 8.37
CA ASP A 421 -4.19 21.30 9.28
C ASP A 421 -3.44 20.20 10.06
N ASP A 422 -2.44 20.60 10.86
CA ASP A 422 -1.62 19.67 11.66
C ASP A 422 -2.42 18.89 12.72
N THR A 423 -3.66 19.29 12.99
CA THR A 423 -4.60 18.61 13.89
C THR A 423 -5.64 17.78 13.14
N GLY A 424 -5.61 17.77 11.81
CA GLY A 424 -6.51 17.04 10.94
C GLY A 424 -7.79 17.80 10.56
N ASN A 425 -7.98 19.05 10.97
CA ASN A 425 -9.17 19.83 10.61
C ASN A 425 -9.06 20.35 9.17
N PRO A 426 -10.16 20.34 8.39
CA PRO A 426 -10.13 20.83 7.02
C PRO A 426 -9.87 22.35 6.96
N ARG A 427 -9.04 22.80 6.02
CA ARG A 427 -8.82 24.23 5.73
C ARG A 427 -9.02 24.52 4.25
N ASP A 428 -9.72 25.62 3.97
CA ASP A 428 -9.93 26.10 2.61
C ASP A 428 -8.78 27.02 2.18
N SER A 429 -8.48 27.03 0.88
CA SER A 429 -7.60 28.03 0.26
C SER A 429 -8.09 29.46 0.56
N ASP A 430 -7.19 30.40 0.91
CA ASP A 430 -7.58 31.78 1.24
C ASP A 430 -8.00 32.58 0.00
N VAL A 431 -7.50 32.23 -1.19
CA VAL A 431 -7.79 32.88 -2.47
C VAL A 431 -8.54 31.93 -3.38
N PRO A 432 -9.89 31.93 -3.38
CA PRO A 432 -10.64 31.06 -4.27
C PRO A 432 -10.47 31.48 -5.74
N TYR A 433 -10.55 30.53 -6.67
CA TYR A 433 -10.70 30.87 -8.08
C TYR A 433 -12.16 31.22 -8.35
N GLN A 434 -12.42 32.41 -8.88
CA GLN A 434 -13.76 32.88 -9.18
C GLN A 434 -13.88 33.29 -10.64
N THR A 435 -14.96 32.86 -11.30
CA THR A 435 -15.28 33.27 -12.66
C THR A 435 -16.79 33.39 -12.86
N THR A 436 -17.18 34.13 -13.90
CA THR A 436 -18.56 34.24 -14.34
C THR A 436 -18.82 33.24 -15.46
N ILE A 437 -19.78 32.36 -15.22
CA ILE A 437 -20.18 31.28 -16.13
C ILE A 437 -21.47 31.68 -16.82
N ASP A 438 -21.54 31.45 -18.13
CA ASP A 438 -22.75 31.63 -18.89
C ASP A 438 -23.68 30.43 -18.67
N VAL A 439 -24.89 30.71 -18.20
CA VAL A 439 -25.90 29.70 -17.90
C VAL A 439 -27.19 29.92 -18.70
N ASP A 440 -27.13 30.75 -19.75
CA ASP A 440 -28.26 31.00 -20.63
C ASP A 440 -28.56 29.80 -21.55
N GLN A 441 -29.66 29.13 -21.26
CA GLN A 441 -30.15 27.98 -22.01
C GLN A 441 -30.69 28.34 -23.40
N SER A 442 -31.19 29.57 -23.57
CA SER A 442 -31.95 29.93 -24.77
C SER A 442 -31.07 30.25 -25.98
N SER A 443 -29.79 30.52 -25.73
CA SER A 443 -28.83 30.97 -26.73
C SER A 443 -27.73 29.96 -27.01
N ASN A 444 -27.68 28.81 -26.32
CA ASN A 444 -26.72 27.76 -26.58
C ASN A 444 -27.39 26.55 -27.23
N THR A 445 -26.73 25.95 -28.22
CA THR A 445 -27.23 24.75 -28.90
C THR A 445 -26.17 23.67 -28.85
N PRO A 446 -26.52 22.42 -28.52
CA PRO A 446 -25.51 21.39 -28.34
C PRO A 446 -24.86 21.01 -29.69
N PRO A 447 -23.57 20.63 -29.69
CA PRO A 447 -22.91 20.14 -30.89
C PRO A 447 -23.61 18.98 -31.57
N ALA A 448 -23.37 18.84 -32.87
CA ALA A 448 -23.82 17.69 -33.66
C ALA A 448 -22.66 16.98 -34.33
N PHE A 449 -22.64 15.64 -34.26
CA PHE A 449 -21.72 14.81 -35.04
C PHE A 449 -22.10 14.83 -36.53
N GLY A 450 -21.08 14.91 -37.40
CA GLY A 450 -21.26 14.73 -38.83
C GLY A 450 -21.64 13.29 -39.21
N ALA A 451 -21.84 13.04 -40.52
CA ALA A 451 -22.11 11.70 -41.01
C ALA A 451 -20.91 10.76 -40.76
N GLY A 452 -21.16 9.63 -40.10
CA GLY A 452 -20.14 8.64 -39.76
C GLY A 452 -20.52 7.87 -38.49
N ASN A 453 -19.84 6.75 -38.24
CA ASN A 453 -20.05 5.96 -37.03
C ASN A 453 -18.90 6.21 -36.05
N VAL A 454 -19.20 6.23 -34.76
CA VAL A 454 -18.20 6.01 -33.72
C VAL A 454 -17.86 4.52 -33.73
N THR A 455 -16.58 4.18 -33.79
CA THR A 455 -16.12 2.79 -33.89
C THR A 455 -15.15 2.43 -32.79
N VAL A 456 -15.14 1.16 -32.42
CA VAL A 456 -14.12 0.53 -31.58
C VAL A 456 -13.36 -0.49 -32.42
N THR A 457 -12.03 -0.43 -32.37
CA THR A 457 -11.12 -1.44 -32.94
C THR A 457 -10.12 -1.90 -31.87
N ILE A 458 -9.54 -3.09 -31.99
CA ILE A 458 -8.50 -3.55 -31.07
C ILE A 458 -7.13 -3.36 -31.72
N SER A 459 -6.24 -2.62 -31.05
CA SER A 459 -4.85 -2.44 -31.48
C SER A 459 -3.92 -2.77 -30.32
N GLY A 460 -3.02 -3.73 -30.51
CA GLY A 460 -2.09 -4.14 -29.44
C GLY A 460 -2.77 -4.69 -28.17
N GLY A 461 -3.99 -5.22 -28.30
CA GLY A 461 -4.80 -5.70 -27.16
C GLY A 461 -5.59 -4.61 -26.43
N GLN A 462 -5.53 -3.35 -26.87
CA GLN A 462 -6.26 -2.23 -26.28
C GLN A 462 -7.38 -1.73 -27.22
N PRO A 463 -8.57 -1.37 -26.69
CA PRO A 463 -9.61 -0.71 -27.47
C PRO A 463 -9.18 0.69 -27.92
N VAL A 464 -9.32 0.94 -29.22
CA VAL A 464 -9.15 2.24 -29.85
C VAL A 464 -10.53 2.71 -30.34
N ILE A 465 -11.04 3.74 -29.70
CA ILE A 465 -12.29 4.42 -30.03
C ILE A 465 -11.98 5.51 -31.06
N ALA A 466 -12.72 5.60 -32.16
CA ALA A 466 -12.57 6.64 -33.18
C ALA A 466 -13.95 7.21 -33.57
N TRP A 467 -14.02 8.51 -33.88
CA TRP A 467 -15.29 9.19 -34.18
C TRP A 467 -15.15 10.26 -35.28
N PRO A 468 -16.24 10.59 -36.00
CA PRO A 468 -16.23 11.73 -36.91
C PRO A 468 -16.16 13.05 -36.13
N ALA A 469 -15.66 14.11 -36.78
CA ALA A 469 -15.67 15.44 -36.18
C ALA A 469 -17.12 15.94 -35.96
N ALA A 470 -17.35 16.59 -34.82
CA ALA A 470 -18.57 17.34 -34.55
C ALA A 470 -18.42 18.80 -35.00
N SER A 471 -19.54 19.48 -35.17
CA SER A 471 -19.60 20.90 -35.48
C SER A 471 -20.60 21.60 -34.59
N ASP A 472 -20.27 22.82 -34.19
CA ASP A 472 -21.14 23.73 -33.46
C ASP A 472 -20.80 25.20 -33.83
N SER A 473 -21.76 26.11 -33.73
CA SER A 473 -21.54 27.54 -34.01
C SER A 473 -20.60 28.23 -33.03
N ASP A 474 -20.56 27.77 -31.78
CA ASP A 474 -19.65 28.23 -30.74
C ASP A 474 -18.31 27.46 -30.74
N GLY A 475 -18.17 26.48 -31.65
CA GLY A 475 -17.01 25.64 -31.83
C GLY A 475 -16.88 24.54 -30.78
N ILE A 476 -16.11 23.49 -31.11
CA ILE A 476 -15.90 22.35 -30.21
C ILE A 476 -14.75 22.65 -29.26
N ARG A 477 -14.98 22.47 -27.96
CA ARG A 477 -13.99 22.63 -26.91
C ARG A 477 -13.21 21.33 -26.69
N TYR A 478 -13.92 20.22 -26.57
CA TYR A 478 -13.35 18.89 -26.38
C TYR A 478 -14.38 17.80 -26.70
N TYR A 479 -13.90 16.56 -26.78
CA TYR A 479 -14.75 15.37 -26.79
C TYR A 479 -14.66 14.67 -25.44
N ARG A 480 -15.77 14.11 -24.99
CA ARG A 480 -15.85 13.34 -23.77
C ARG A 480 -16.20 11.89 -24.08
N ILE A 481 -15.50 10.99 -23.41
CA ILE A 481 -15.64 9.55 -23.56
C ILE A 481 -16.34 9.02 -22.31
N TYR A 482 -17.40 8.27 -22.52
CA TYR A 482 -18.09 7.52 -21.49
C TYR A 482 -17.80 6.03 -21.66
N ARG A 483 -17.75 5.31 -20.54
CA ARG A 483 -17.47 3.88 -20.51
C ARG A 483 -18.52 3.17 -19.67
N ASP A 484 -19.09 2.09 -20.20
CA ASP A 484 -20.09 1.23 -19.56
C ASP A 484 -21.38 1.93 -19.12
N GLY A 485 -21.67 3.10 -19.70
CA GLY A 485 -22.88 3.87 -19.48
C GLY A 485 -22.80 5.27 -20.09
N THR A 486 -23.79 6.10 -19.77
CA THR A 486 -23.89 7.51 -20.24
C THR A 486 -24.33 8.47 -19.14
N ALA A 487 -24.40 8.00 -17.88
CA ALA A 487 -24.68 8.87 -16.75
C ALA A 487 -23.48 9.80 -16.49
N TYR A 488 -23.71 10.88 -15.75
CA TYR A 488 -22.64 11.81 -15.38
C TYR A 488 -21.46 11.12 -14.67
N THR A 489 -21.72 10.07 -13.90
CA THR A 489 -20.70 9.26 -13.21
C THR A 489 -19.91 8.31 -14.12
N ASP A 490 -20.39 8.08 -15.35
CA ASP A 490 -19.79 7.14 -16.31
C ASP A 490 -18.77 7.84 -17.23
N ARG A 491 -18.53 9.13 -17.00
CA ARG A 491 -17.49 9.93 -17.67
C ARG A 491 -16.12 9.30 -17.39
N TYR A 492 -15.46 8.84 -18.44
CA TYR A 492 -14.20 8.12 -18.33
C TYR A 492 -13.00 9.00 -18.68
N ASN A 493 -13.08 9.73 -19.79
CA ASN A 493 -11.98 10.56 -20.25
C ASN A 493 -12.44 11.76 -21.09
N GLN A 494 -11.55 12.70 -21.33
CA GLN A 494 -11.74 13.87 -22.16
C GLN A 494 -10.51 14.11 -23.02
N VAL A 495 -10.72 14.41 -24.31
CA VAL A 495 -9.63 14.69 -25.26
C VAL A 495 -9.88 16.02 -25.97
N PRO A 496 -8.82 16.76 -26.37
CA PRO A 496 -8.99 18.05 -27.02
C PRO A 496 -9.74 17.94 -28.36
N ALA A 497 -10.38 19.02 -28.80
CA ALA A 497 -11.17 19.05 -30.04
C ALA A 497 -10.41 18.65 -31.32
N SER A 498 -9.07 18.72 -31.32
CA SER A 498 -8.22 18.28 -32.43
C SER A 498 -8.05 16.76 -32.52
N GLN A 499 -8.44 16.01 -31.49
CA GLN A 499 -8.27 14.57 -31.39
C GLN A 499 -9.59 13.86 -31.69
N LEU A 500 -9.54 12.88 -32.61
CA LEU A 500 -10.70 12.12 -33.09
C LEU A 500 -10.58 10.61 -32.80
N SER A 501 -9.66 10.24 -31.92
CA SER A 501 -9.50 8.88 -31.43
C SER A 501 -8.95 8.85 -30.01
N TYR A 502 -9.25 7.81 -29.26
CA TYR A 502 -8.75 7.58 -27.90
C TYR A 502 -8.48 6.07 -27.71
N THR A 503 -7.34 5.74 -27.10
CA THR A 503 -6.99 4.36 -26.75
C THR A 503 -7.23 4.18 -25.26
N ASP A 504 -8.05 3.20 -24.87
CA ASP A 504 -8.23 2.85 -23.47
C ASP A 504 -7.00 2.05 -22.97
N PRO A 505 -6.20 2.60 -22.04
CA PRO A 505 -5.00 1.93 -21.55
C PRO A 505 -5.30 0.79 -20.56
N SER A 506 -6.54 0.70 -20.04
CA SER A 506 -6.94 -0.21 -18.98
C SER A 506 -8.34 -0.78 -19.22
N PRO A 507 -8.54 -1.55 -20.31
CA PRO A 507 -9.83 -2.18 -20.60
C PRO A 507 -10.18 -3.26 -19.57
N SER A 508 -11.47 -3.46 -19.31
CA SER A 508 -11.95 -4.51 -18.40
C SER A 508 -11.74 -5.87 -19.04
N ALA A 509 -11.48 -6.89 -18.22
CA ALA A 509 -11.32 -8.27 -18.70
C ALA A 509 -12.57 -8.83 -19.43
N GLY A 510 -13.76 -8.23 -19.22
CA GLY A 510 -15.02 -8.60 -19.87
C GLY A 510 -15.34 -7.84 -21.17
N GLY A 511 -14.46 -6.90 -21.58
CA GLY A 511 -14.76 -5.91 -22.61
C GLY A 511 -15.65 -4.79 -22.07
N ASP A 512 -15.57 -3.63 -22.72
CA ASP A 512 -16.28 -2.42 -22.31
C ASP A 512 -17.09 -1.86 -23.47
N THR A 513 -18.11 -1.09 -23.12
CA THR A 513 -18.90 -0.30 -24.09
C THR A 513 -18.53 1.16 -23.99
N TYR A 514 -18.49 1.86 -25.12
CA TYR A 514 -18.02 3.24 -25.18
C TYR A 514 -19.05 4.15 -25.87
N TRP A 515 -19.14 5.38 -25.40
CA TRP A 515 -19.88 6.46 -26.05
C TRP A 515 -18.99 7.69 -26.15
N VAL A 516 -19.25 8.50 -27.17
CA VAL A 516 -18.57 9.79 -27.35
C VAL A 516 -19.60 10.89 -27.45
N THR A 517 -19.35 11.98 -26.73
CA THR A 517 -20.06 13.26 -26.86
C THR A 517 -19.07 14.35 -27.29
N ALA A 518 -19.59 15.38 -27.92
CA ALA A 518 -18.88 16.62 -28.20
C ALA A 518 -19.41 17.72 -27.27
N VAL A 519 -18.50 18.54 -26.75
CA VAL A 519 -18.82 19.66 -25.86
C VAL A 519 -18.36 20.96 -26.50
N ASP A 520 -19.24 21.95 -26.57
CA ASP A 520 -18.94 23.27 -27.15
C ASP A 520 -18.15 24.19 -26.19
N SER A 521 -17.82 25.39 -26.66
CA SER A 521 -17.11 26.40 -25.87
C SER A 521 -17.90 26.97 -24.69
N ARG A 522 -19.22 26.77 -24.66
CA ARG A 522 -20.17 27.18 -23.62
C ARG A 522 -20.70 25.98 -22.80
N TYR A 523 -20.05 24.83 -22.93
CA TYR A 523 -20.28 23.59 -22.19
C TYR A 523 -21.61 22.85 -22.45
N ASP A 524 -22.31 23.13 -23.55
CA ASP A 524 -23.43 22.26 -23.91
C ASP A 524 -22.92 20.96 -24.56
N GLU A 525 -23.50 19.84 -24.15
CA GLU A 525 -23.03 18.50 -24.48
C GLU A 525 -23.99 17.85 -25.48
N SER A 526 -23.44 17.34 -26.59
CA SER A 526 -24.22 16.60 -27.57
C SER A 526 -24.79 15.31 -26.99
N GLN A 527 -25.85 14.78 -27.58
CA GLN A 527 -26.31 13.42 -27.29
C GLN A 527 -25.20 12.37 -27.49
N PRO A 528 -25.07 11.36 -26.61
CA PRO A 528 -24.00 10.38 -26.67
C PRO A 528 -24.18 9.44 -27.85
N VAL A 529 -23.13 9.27 -28.65
CA VAL A 529 -23.10 8.33 -29.77
C VAL A 529 -22.37 7.06 -29.34
N GLN A 530 -23.08 5.93 -29.32
CA GLN A 530 -22.50 4.64 -28.97
C GLN A 530 -21.48 4.19 -30.01
N ALA A 531 -20.31 3.77 -29.54
CA ALA A 531 -19.31 3.12 -30.38
C ALA A 531 -19.78 1.74 -30.82
N VAL A 532 -19.74 1.48 -32.12
CA VAL A 532 -20.00 0.15 -32.68
C VAL A 532 -18.67 -0.56 -32.83
N VAL A 533 -18.58 -1.80 -32.34
CA VAL A 533 -17.40 -2.64 -32.56
C VAL A 533 -17.26 -2.89 -34.05
N SER A 534 -16.16 -2.42 -34.64
CA SER A 534 -15.83 -2.75 -36.02
C SER A 534 -15.36 -4.21 -36.08
N PRO A 535 -15.85 -5.02 -37.03
CA PRO A 535 -15.45 -6.42 -37.19
C PRO A 535 -13.96 -6.58 -37.53
#